data_AF-A0A7V3JJ70-F1
#
_entry.id   AF-A0A7V3JJ70-F1
#
_cell.length_a   1.000
_cell.length_b   1.000
_cell.length_c   1.000
_cell.angle_alpha   90.00
_cell.angle_beta   90.00
_cell.angle_gamma   90.00
#
_symmetry.space_group_name_H-M   'P 1'
#
loop_
_entity.id
_entity.type
_entity.pdbx_description
1 polymer ?
#
loop_
_entity_poly.entity_id
_entity_poly.type
_entity_poly.pdbx_seq_one_letter_code
_entity_poly.pdbx_strand_id
1 'polypeptide(L)' 'PGAPSYGVEQQLKDSWGNAFKYVRDEDPPQVICLGPDGKEGTADDLVVRPPAEP' A
#
# COMPACT_ATOMS: atom_id res chain seq x y z
N PRO A 1 7.28 34.11 10.23
CA PRO A 1 6.14 33.43 9.57
C PRO A 1 6.65 32.38 8.57
N GLY A 2 6.96 31.18 9.08
CA GLY A 2 7.37 30.05 8.24
C GLY A 2 6.13 29.39 7.64
N ALA A 3 6.09 29.26 6.31
CA ALA A 3 5.07 28.48 5.64
C ALA A 3 5.03 27.07 6.24
N PRO A 4 3.85 26.42 6.39
CA PRO A 4 3.81 25.03 6.75
C PRO A 4 4.50 24.24 5.64
N SER A 5 5.74 23.82 5.88
CA SER A 5 6.31 22.70 5.16
C SER A 5 5.42 21.52 5.48
N TYR A 6 4.55 21.13 4.55
CA TYR A 6 3.91 19.83 4.55
C TYR A 6 5.02 18.78 4.35
N GLY A 7 5.81 18.58 5.40
CA GLY A 7 6.89 17.62 5.42
C GLY A 7 6.29 16.23 5.43
N VAL A 8 6.60 15.46 4.38
CA VAL A 8 6.44 14.01 4.28
C VAL A 8 4.98 13.55 4.43
N GLU A 9 4.32 13.49 3.27
CA GLU A 9 3.26 12.57 2.90
C GLU A 9 2.98 11.52 4.00
N GLN A 10 1.82 11.61 4.64
CA GLN A 10 1.35 10.55 5.53
C GLN A 10 1.25 9.27 4.71
N GLN A 11 2.28 8.42 4.81
CA GLN A 11 2.31 7.15 4.11
C GLN A 11 1.06 6.38 4.50
N LEU A 12 0.23 6.05 3.51
CA LEU A 12 -1.00 5.31 3.75
C LEU A 12 -0.62 3.96 4.37
N LYS A 13 -1.23 3.67 5.52
CA LYS A 13 -1.01 2.44 6.28
C LYS A 13 -2.28 1.64 6.36
N ASP A 14 -2.13 0.32 6.45
CA ASP A 14 -3.22 -0.58 6.76
C ASP A 14 -3.68 -0.43 8.24
N SER A 15 -4.70 -1.20 8.62
CA SER A 15 -5.25 -1.17 9.98
C SER A 15 -4.27 -1.66 11.06
N TRP A 16 -3.17 -2.30 10.69
CA TRP A 16 -2.11 -2.78 11.58
C TRP A 16 -0.89 -1.85 11.60
N GLY A 17 -0.92 -0.77 10.82
CA GLY A 17 0.13 0.24 10.78
C GLY A 17 1.26 -0.06 9.80
N ASN A 18 1.13 -1.10 8.97
CA ASN A 18 2.10 -1.38 7.91
C ASN A 18 1.80 -0.50 6.70
N ALA A 19 2.85 -0.10 5.99
CA ALA A 19 2.68 0.65 4.76
C ALA A 19 2.16 -0.26 3.64
N PHE A 20 1.21 0.24 2.86
CA PHE A 20 0.82 -0.43 1.61
C PHE A 20 2.00 -0.46 0.64
N LYS A 21 2.15 -1.57 -0.08
CA LYS A 21 3.16 -1.72 -1.13
C LYS A 21 2.52 -1.58 -2.50
N TYR A 22 3.03 -0.67 -3.32
CA TYR A 22 2.64 -0.53 -4.72
C TYR A 22 3.59 -1.32 -5.62
N VAL A 23 3.06 -2.24 -6.41
CA VAL A 23 3.81 -3.07 -7.35
C VAL A 23 3.47 -2.62 -8.77
N ARG A 24 4.37 -1.81 -9.35
CA ARG A 24 4.17 -1.23 -10.69
C ARG A 24 4.52 -2.19 -11.83
N ASP A 25 5.34 -3.20 -11.55
CA ASP A 25 5.90 -4.09 -12.57
C ASP A 25 4.92 -5.21 -12.96
N GLU A 26 3.78 -5.31 -12.28
CA GLU A 26 2.65 -6.14 -12.71
C GLU A 26 1.70 -5.36 -13.61
N ASP A 27 1.10 -6.05 -14.59
CA ASP A 27 0.09 -5.50 -15.49
C ASP A 27 -1.23 -6.28 -15.31
N PRO A 28 -2.27 -5.67 -14.72
CA PRO A 28 -2.30 -4.30 -14.21
C PRO A 28 -1.54 -4.15 -12.87
N PRO A 29 -1.12 -2.92 -12.50
CA PRO A 29 -0.39 -2.66 -11.26
C PRO A 29 -1.21 -3.02 -10.03
N GLN A 30 -0.53 -3.39 -8.94
CA GLN A 30 -1.17 -3.94 -7.74
C GLN A 30 -0.80 -3.16 -6.47
N VAL A 31 -1.67 -3.26 -5.47
CA VAL A 31 -1.43 -2.76 -4.11
C VAL A 31 -1.53 -3.93 -3.13
N ILE A 32 -0.51 -4.12 -2.29
CA ILE A 32 -0.46 -5.17 -1.28
C ILE A 32 -0.63 -4.57 0.12
N CYS A 33 -1.51 -5.19 0.91
CA CYS A 33 -1.70 -4.98 2.34
C CYS A 33 -1.07 -6.16 3.09
N LEU A 34 -0.14 -5.91 4.01
CA LEU A 34 0.64 -6.96 4.70
C LEU A 34 -0.08 -7.63 5.87
N GLY A 35 -1.25 -7.11 6.25
CA GLY A 35 -2.06 -7.75 7.28
C GLY A 35 -1.43 -7.72 8.68
N PRO A 36 -1.96 -8.52 9.61
CA PRO A 36 -1.49 -8.57 11.00
C PRO A 36 -0.01 -8.93 11.17
N ASP A 37 0.56 -9.74 10.28
CA ASP A 37 1.90 -10.28 10.48
C ASP A 37 3.02 -9.39 9.92
N GLY A 38 2.65 -8.46 9.03
CA GLY A 38 3.53 -7.45 8.47
C GLY A 38 4.60 -8.01 7.53
N LYS A 39 4.44 -9.23 7.03
CA LYS A 39 5.41 -9.92 6.18
C LYS A 39 4.80 -10.20 4.82
N GLU A 40 5.53 -9.83 3.78
CA GLU A 40 5.14 -10.18 2.42
C GLU A 40 5.33 -11.68 2.13
N GLY A 41 4.44 -12.23 1.31
CA GLY A 41 4.38 -13.62 0.89
C GLY A 41 3.64 -14.53 1.87
N THR A 42 2.88 -13.98 2.82
CA THR A 42 2.16 -14.75 3.84
C THR A 42 0.67 -14.85 3.52
N ALA A 43 -0.02 -15.72 4.26
CA ALA A 43 -1.42 -16.02 3.99
C ALA A 43 -2.37 -14.84 4.28
N ASP A 44 -1.92 -13.86 5.05
CA ASP A 44 -2.69 -12.67 5.41
C ASP A 44 -2.48 -11.47 4.48
N ASP A 45 -1.63 -11.60 3.46
CA ASP A 45 -1.48 -10.61 2.42
C ASP A 45 -2.77 -10.45 1.61
N LEU A 46 -3.24 -9.21 1.48
CA LEU A 46 -4.35 -8.86 0.60
C LEU A 46 -3.83 -8.07 -0.60
N VAL A 47 -4.05 -8.63 -1.79
CA VAL A 47 -3.65 -8.06 -3.07
C VAL A 47 -4.85 -7.43 -3.76
N VAL A 48 -4.84 -6.10 -3.87
CA VAL A 48 -5.86 -5.32 -4.57
C VAL A 48 -5.37 -5.05 -5.99
N ARG A 49 -6.16 -5.50 -6.96
CA ARG A 49 -5.96 -5.22 -8.39
C ARG A 49 -7.06 -4.30 -8.88
N PRO A 50 -6.77 -3.40 -9.84
CA PRO A 50 -7.83 -2.69 -10.53
C PRO A 50 -8.74 -3.71 -11.24
N PRO A 51 -10.04 -3.38 -11.40
CA PRO A 51 -10.95 -4.24 -12.13
C PRO A 51 -10.42 -4.46 -13.55
N ALA A 52 -10.56 -5.68 -14.07
CA ALA A 52 -10.31 -5.92 -15.49
C ALA A 52 -11.26 -5.02 -16.29
N GLU A 53 -10.72 -4.19 -17.19
CA GLU A 53 -11.56 -3.46 -18.14
C GLU A 53 -12.38 -4.47 -18.98
N PRO A 54 -13.67 -4.19 -19.25
CA PRO A 54 -14.55 -5.08 -20.00
C PRO A 54 -14.14 -5.28 -21.46
#